data_AF-A0A3D8MZZ6-F1
#
_entry.id   AF-A0A3D8MZZ6-F1
#
_cell.length_a   1.000
_cell.length_b   1.000
_cell.length_c   1.000
_cell.angle_alpha   90.00
_cell.angle_beta   90.00
_cell.angle_gamma   90.00
#
_symmetry.space_group_name_H-M   'P 1'
#
loop_
_entity.id
_entity.type
_entity.pdbx_description
1 polymer ?
#
loop_
_entity_poly.entity_id
_entity_poly.type
_entity_poly.pdbx_seq_one_letter_code
_entity_poly.pdbx_strand_id
1 'polypeptide(L)'
;MNDSFDDSSEKPQLDLLDPISEAPQANNLGTLLALIDQLHKGTHELSAVARAMEVDPRTARYYADFARWLGLAIMEGSGEWGLSTEGQRFALSAPARPRIFANALFSRQLVRTVHQLKRAELADTPEPAATREACRRAITAHTNLAAATVDRRASALAAMLGYAYNRQDFDWTTGQPLPQSHAALSFEGQSFLSAFSARKFSSRTAIWIGLPAQLLLFLRSEPLPQKRWQRASYDVPNQPARWFGSIPLNPTTLALASKKSPELATLIVTCNPYVAMIMAMLTCCDRAGRHLFTLTDDMYGVRLWWRGQELGPLIDALNELARTLDLIPAALVPHCRDQSDDCHPLKAHELLEVLQRARLVRHGDTALVAREGLLDRWRNAPDDLPSLSERLTELREAILQALNAPAHG
;
A
#
# COMPACT_ATOMS: atom_id res chain seq x y z
N MET A 1 45.23 -35.93 3.80
CA MET A 1 44.94 -35.92 5.24
C MET A 1 44.10 -34.68 5.48
N ASN A 2 42.93 -34.88 6.09
CA ASN A 2 41.81 -33.93 6.15
C ASN A 2 42.17 -32.68 6.95
N ASP A 3 42.19 -31.52 6.29
CA ASP A 3 41.93 -30.24 6.95
C ASP A 3 40.42 -30.00 6.90
N SER A 4 39.81 -30.10 8.08
CA SER A 4 38.41 -29.80 8.33
C SER A 4 38.18 -28.29 8.18
N PHE A 5 37.43 -27.91 7.15
CA PHE A 5 36.75 -26.63 7.09
C PHE A 5 35.67 -26.61 8.18
N ASP A 6 36.01 -26.02 9.33
CA ASP A 6 35.04 -25.59 10.33
C ASP A 6 34.55 -24.18 9.94
N ASP A 7 33.65 -24.15 8.95
CA ASP A 7 32.89 -22.94 8.58
C ASP A 7 31.69 -22.83 9.52
N SER A 8 31.96 -22.59 10.80
CA SER A 8 30.96 -22.14 11.75
C SER A 8 30.70 -20.67 11.47
N SER A 9 29.75 -20.42 10.57
CA SER A 9 29.12 -19.11 10.41
C SER A 9 28.62 -18.66 11.79
N GLU A 10 29.38 -17.80 12.46
CA GLU A 10 28.97 -17.11 13.68
C GLU A 10 27.64 -16.44 13.38
N LYS A 11 26.56 -17.03 13.89
CA LYS A 11 25.28 -16.35 14.02
C LYS A 11 25.59 -15.10 14.84
N PRO A 12 25.14 -13.89 14.44
CA PRO A 12 25.37 -12.69 15.22
C PRO A 12 24.77 -12.91 16.61
N GLN A 13 25.64 -13.20 17.58
CA GLN A 13 25.26 -13.44 18.96
C GLN A 13 24.97 -12.06 19.55
N LEU A 14 23.68 -11.81 19.77
CA LEU A 14 23.19 -10.59 20.42
C LEU A 14 23.83 -10.49 21.80
N ASP A 15 24.42 -9.34 22.08
CA ASP A 15 25.09 -9.02 23.34
C ASP A 15 24.05 -8.95 24.47
N LEU A 16 24.05 -9.96 25.35
CA LEU A 16 23.02 -10.21 26.37
C LEU A 16 23.16 -9.32 27.62
N LEU A 17 24.05 -8.33 27.62
CA LEU A 17 24.35 -7.48 28.78
C LEU A 17 23.54 -6.18 28.84
N ASP A 18 22.75 -5.85 27.83
CA ASP A 18 21.91 -4.64 27.84
C ASP A 18 20.48 -4.98 28.35
N PRO A 19 20.00 -4.42 29.48
CA PRO A 19 18.67 -4.72 30.04
C PRO A 19 17.55 -4.01 29.27
N ILE A 20 17.66 -3.94 27.93
CA ILE A 20 16.57 -3.62 27.02
C ILE A 20 15.94 -4.96 26.68
N SER A 21 14.84 -5.31 27.31
CA SER A 21 14.10 -6.48 26.84
C SER A 21 13.69 -6.23 25.38
N GLU A 22 14.27 -6.97 24.45
CA GLU A 22 14.33 -6.63 23.01
C GLU A 22 12.96 -6.53 22.32
N ALA A 23 11.91 -7.03 22.98
CA ALA A 23 10.54 -7.01 22.49
C ALA A 23 9.65 -6.07 23.34
N PRO A 24 9.13 -4.97 22.78
CA PRO A 24 8.37 -3.98 23.54
C PRO A 24 7.00 -4.50 24.04
N GLN A 25 6.47 -3.86 25.09
CA GLN A 25 5.16 -4.16 25.67
C GLN A 25 4.09 -3.09 25.38
N ALA A 26 4.47 -1.99 24.72
CA ALA A 26 3.57 -0.93 24.31
C ALA A 26 2.66 -1.39 23.16
N ASN A 27 1.36 -1.14 23.28
CA ASN A 27 0.33 -1.62 22.33
C ASN A 27 -0.69 -0.55 21.89
N ASN A 28 -0.60 0.68 22.39
CA ASN A 28 -1.50 1.79 22.09
C ASN A 28 -0.72 3.01 21.57
N LEU A 29 -1.04 3.46 20.35
CA LEU A 29 -0.37 4.61 19.73
C LEU A 29 -0.60 5.91 20.52
N GLY A 30 -1.84 6.17 20.95
CA GLY A 30 -2.20 7.38 21.70
C GLY A 30 -1.40 7.54 22.99
N THR A 31 -1.16 6.46 23.72
CA THR A 31 -0.32 6.48 24.94
C THR A 31 1.14 6.81 24.63
N LEU A 32 1.69 6.30 23.51
CA LEU A 32 3.04 6.69 23.06
C LEU A 32 3.10 8.18 22.71
N LEU A 33 2.10 8.68 21.96
CA LEU A 33 2.04 10.10 21.58
C LEU A 33 1.96 11.00 22.82
N ALA A 34 1.10 10.66 23.78
CA ALA A 34 0.96 11.38 25.04
C ALA A 34 2.28 11.38 25.84
N LEU A 35 3.02 10.26 25.89
CA LEU A 35 4.35 10.21 26.51
C LEU A 35 5.31 11.20 25.84
N ILE A 36 5.43 11.16 24.51
CA ILE A 36 6.34 12.04 23.76
C ILE A 36 5.96 13.51 23.96
N ASP A 37 4.66 13.84 23.98
CA ASP A 37 4.20 15.21 24.23
C ASP A 37 4.54 15.67 25.66
N GLN A 38 4.48 14.79 26.67
CA GLN A 38 4.91 15.13 28.04
C GLN A 38 6.41 15.37 28.14
N LEU A 39 7.22 14.50 27.52
CA LEU A 39 8.68 14.68 27.47
C LEU A 39 9.04 15.97 26.72
N HIS A 40 8.33 16.29 25.64
CA HIS A 40 8.52 17.53 24.88
C HIS A 40 8.19 18.79 25.68
N LYS A 41 7.18 18.72 26.56
CA LYS A 41 6.80 19.81 27.49
C LYS A 41 7.76 20.01 28.66
N GLY A 42 8.78 19.15 28.80
CA GLY A 42 9.78 19.22 29.86
C GLY A 42 9.49 18.36 31.09
N THR A 43 8.52 17.43 31.01
CA THR A 43 8.24 16.51 32.11
C THR A 43 9.20 15.31 32.03
N HIS A 44 10.36 15.39 32.69
CA HIS A 44 11.43 14.39 32.53
C HIS A 44 11.37 13.21 33.53
N GLU A 45 10.62 13.35 34.64
CA GLU A 45 10.46 12.29 35.63
C GLU A 45 9.28 11.37 35.27
N LEU A 46 9.51 10.05 35.14
CA LEU A 46 8.45 9.10 34.75
C LEU A 46 7.25 9.08 35.70
N SER A 47 7.45 9.35 36.99
CA SER A 47 6.35 9.42 37.96
C SER A 47 5.42 10.61 37.68
N ALA A 48 5.99 11.74 37.24
CA ALA A 48 5.27 12.92 36.83
C ALA A 48 4.58 12.70 35.47
N VAL A 49 5.27 12.07 34.52
CA VAL A 49 4.69 11.68 33.22
C VAL A 49 3.49 10.75 33.41
N ALA A 50 3.60 9.73 34.26
CA ALA A 50 2.51 8.79 34.56
C ALA A 50 1.27 9.51 35.12
N ARG A 51 1.46 10.42 36.07
CA ARG A 51 0.38 11.26 36.62
C ARG A 51 -0.27 12.13 35.56
N ALA A 52 0.52 12.79 34.71
CA ALA A 52 0.02 13.67 33.67
C ALA A 52 -0.76 12.93 32.56
N MET A 53 -0.43 11.66 32.32
CA MET A 53 -1.13 10.79 31.37
C MET A 53 -2.28 10.01 32.01
N GLU A 54 -2.47 10.10 33.33
CA GLU A 54 -3.44 9.31 34.11
C GLU A 54 -3.26 7.79 33.93
N VAL A 55 -2.01 7.32 33.87
CA VAL A 55 -1.68 5.90 33.76
C VAL A 55 -0.85 5.41 34.94
N ASP A 56 -0.82 4.09 35.14
CA ASP A 56 0.06 3.47 36.12
C ASP A 56 1.56 3.76 35.80
N PRO A 57 2.43 4.02 36.80
CA PRO A 57 3.85 4.28 36.58
C PRO A 57 4.58 3.19 35.79
N ARG A 58 4.15 1.92 35.94
CA ARG A 58 4.69 0.80 35.17
C ARG A 58 4.33 0.91 33.69
N THR A 59 3.12 1.38 33.38
CA THR A 59 2.69 1.64 32.00
C THR A 59 3.52 2.76 31.39
N ALA A 60 3.70 3.89 32.09
CA ALA A 60 4.57 4.97 31.61
C ALA A 60 5.99 4.46 31.33
N ARG A 61 6.53 3.60 32.21
CA ARG A 61 7.82 2.95 32.00
C ARG A 61 7.85 2.09 30.73
N TYR A 62 6.83 1.28 30.46
CA TYR A 62 6.75 0.47 29.24
C TYR A 62 6.78 1.31 27.97
N TYR A 63 6.09 2.45 27.96
CA TYR A 63 6.08 3.36 26.82
C TYR A 63 7.39 4.13 26.69
N ALA A 64 8.03 4.51 27.79
CA ALA A 64 9.35 5.12 27.77
C ALA A 64 10.41 4.16 27.25
N ASP A 65 10.43 2.92 27.72
CA ASP A 65 11.32 1.88 27.21
C ASP A 65 11.04 1.59 25.72
N PHE A 66 9.78 1.63 25.27
CA PHE A 66 9.44 1.52 23.84
C PHE A 66 9.92 2.73 23.03
N ALA A 67 9.73 3.96 23.51
CA ALA A 67 10.22 5.16 22.86
C ALA A 67 11.76 5.16 22.73
N ARG A 68 12.46 4.70 23.77
CA ARG A 68 13.91 4.48 23.74
C ARG A 68 14.29 3.37 22.76
N TRP A 69 13.56 2.26 22.76
CA TRP A 69 13.76 1.20 21.77
C TRP A 69 13.54 1.68 20.35
N LEU A 70 12.64 2.62 20.09
CA LEU A 70 12.48 3.29 18.79
C LEU A 70 13.54 4.35 18.50
N GLY A 71 14.37 4.73 19.47
CA GLY A 71 15.34 5.81 19.34
C GLY A 71 14.73 7.21 19.40
N LEU A 72 13.51 7.34 19.92
CA LEU A 72 12.79 8.60 20.12
C LEU A 72 13.05 9.21 21.51
N ALA A 73 13.34 8.38 22.51
CA ALA A 73 13.65 8.83 23.86
C ALA A 73 15.06 8.37 24.30
N ILE A 74 15.66 9.10 25.23
CA ILE A 74 16.93 8.80 25.85
C ILE A 74 16.80 8.96 27.38
N MET A 75 17.65 8.29 28.14
CA MET A 75 17.82 8.57 29.57
C MET A 75 18.92 9.60 29.74
N GLU A 76 18.61 10.73 30.37
CA GLU A 76 19.56 11.79 30.70
C GLU A 76 19.95 11.61 32.17
N GLY A 77 21.12 11.04 32.44
CA GLY A 77 21.58 10.82 33.83
C GLY A 77 20.77 9.78 34.63
N SER A 78 20.78 9.92 35.96
CA SER A 78 20.21 8.94 36.89
C SER A 78 18.69 9.09 37.05
N GLY A 79 17.95 8.72 36.01
CA GLY A 79 16.50 8.51 36.09
C GLY A 79 15.62 9.51 35.34
N GLU A 80 16.19 10.54 34.74
CA GLU A 80 15.45 11.49 33.91
C GLU A 80 15.36 11.01 32.45
N TRP A 81 14.25 11.33 31.81
CA TRP A 81 13.96 10.94 30.42
C TRP A 81 13.87 12.17 29.54
N GLY A 82 14.61 12.15 28.43
CA GLY A 82 14.61 13.19 27.40
C GLY A 82 14.19 12.65 26.04
N LEU A 83 13.93 13.57 25.11
CA LEU A 83 13.73 13.23 23.70
C LEU A 83 15.07 13.25 22.97
N SER A 84 15.32 12.24 22.14
CA SER A 84 16.42 12.28 21.18
C SER A 84 16.15 13.35 20.11
N THR A 85 17.13 13.64 19.25
CA THR A 85 16.92 14.51 18.08
C THR A 85 15.75 14.06 17.21
N GLU A 86 15.60 12.75 16.99
CA GLU A 86 14.48 12.21 16.22
C GLU A 86 13.16 12.27 17.00
N GLY A 87 13.21 12.08 18.33
CA GLY A 87 12.07 12.29 19.21
C GLY A 87 11.56 13.72 19.22
N GLN A 88 12.45 14.71 19.18
CA GLN A 88 12.07 16.12 19.06
C GLN A 88 11.38 16.39 17.72
N ARG A 89 11.92 15.85 16.61
CA ARG A 89 11.27 15.95 15.29
C ARG A 89 9.89 15.30 15.28
N PHE A 90 9.78 14.14 15.93
CA PHE A 90 8.53 13.42 16.10
C PHE A 90 7.52 14.25 16.91
N ALA A 91 7.95 14.89 18.00
CA ALA A 91 7.07 15.73 18.82
C ALA A 91 6.56 16.97 18.07
N LEU A 92 7.45 17.66 17.36
CA LEU A 92 7.19 18.96 16.72
C LEU A 92 6.32 18.89 15.46
N SER A 93 6.31 17.76 14.75
CA SER A 93 5.64 17.66 13.45
C SER A 93 4.68 16.47 13.40
N ALA A 94 3.41 16.74 13.74
CA ALA A 94 2.35 15.73 13.63
C ALA A 94 2.29 15.06 12.23
N PRO A 95 2.43 15.79 11.10
CA PRO A 95 2.47 15.17 9.78
C PRO A 95 3.70 14.29 9.52
N ALA A 96 4.81 14.49 10.23
CA ALA A 96 6.02 13.67 10.06
C ALA A 96 6.04 12.42 10.96
N ARG A 97 5.25 12.39 12.04
CA ARG A 97 5.17 11.28 13.01
C ARG A 97 5.04 9.90 12.34
N PRO A 98 4.19 9.68 11.33
CA PRO A 98 3.91 8.33 10.84
C PRO A 98 5.12 7.74 10.11
N ARG A 99 5.77 8.57 9.29
CA ARG A 99 7.02 8.21 8.60
C ARG A 99 8.15 7.96 9.60
N ILE A 100 8.32 8.82 10.61
CA ILE A 100 9.36 8.66 11.62
C ILE A 100 9.14 7.37 12.42
N PHE A 101 7.91 7.12 12.88
CA PHE A 101 7.54 5.90 13.60
C PHE A 101 7.81 4.64 12.77
N ALA A 102 7.33 4.61 11.53
CA ALA A 102 7.50 3.47 10.64
C ALA A 102 8.98 3.18 10.37
N ASN A 103 9.78 4.20 10.05
CA ASN A 103 11.21 4.05 9.83
C ASN A 103 11.95 3.55 11.08
N ALA A 104 11.61 4.11 12.25
CA ALA A 104 12.16 3.72 13.53
C ALA A 104 11.81 2.28 13.91
N LEU A 105 10.59 1.82 13.57
CA LEU A 105 10.12 0.46 13.83
C LEU A 105 10.73 -0.56 12.85
N PHE A 106 10.74 -0.26 11.55
CA PHE A 106 11.25 -1.15 10.50
C PHE A 106 12.78 -1.28 10.48
N SER A 107 13.50 -0.34 11.11
CA SER A 107 14.96 -0.45 11.28
C SER A 107 15.37 -1.53 12.29
N ARG A 108 14.43 -2.02 13.12
CA ARG A 108 14.71 -2.93 14.24
C ARG A 108 14.92 -4.37 13.77
N GLN A 109 15.95 -5.03 14.31
CA GLN A 109 16.31 -6.40 13.92
C GLN A 109 15.18 -7.41 14.19
N LEU A 110 14.47 -7.25 15.30
CA LEU A 110 13.29 -8.07 15.62
C LEU A 110 12.22 -7.94 14.53
N VAL A 111 11.93 -6.72 14.07
CA VAL A 111 10.93 -6.45 13.02
C VAL A 111 11.40 -7.00 11.66
N ARG A 112 12.69 -6.87 11.33
CA ARG A 112 13.27 -7.51 10.13
C ARG A 112 13.09 -9.03 10.16
N THR A 113 13.27 -9.66 11.32
CA THR A 113 13.03 -11.10 11.50
C THR A 113 11.56 -11.45 11.30
N VAL A 114 10.63 -10.67 11.85
CA VAL A 114 9.19 -10.85 11.60
C VAL A 114 8.89 -10.82 10.11
N HIS A 115 9.46 -9.86 9.36
CA HIS A 115 9.29 -9.79 7.91
C HIS A 115 9.90 -10.98 7.17
N GLN A 116 11.09 -11.44 7.58
CA GLN A 116 11.73 -12.62 7.00
C GLN A 116 10.89 -13.88 7.22
N LEU A 117 10.36 -14.09 8.42
CA LEU A 117 9.48 -15.21 8.73
C LEU A 117 8.19 -15.15 7.90
N LYS A 118 7.55 -13.98 7.79
CA LYS A 118 6.37 -13.81 6.92
C LYS A 118 6.69 -14.13 5.46
N ARG A 119 7.87 -13.74 4.97
CA ARG A 119 8.32 -14.03 3.59
C ARG A 119 8.63 -15.51 3.38
N ALA A 120 9.30 -16.16 4.32
CA ALA A 120 9.61 -17.59 4.25
C ALA A 120 8.33 -18.42 4.25
N GLU A 121 7.36 -18.07 5.11
CA GLU A 121 6.08 -18.77 5.19
C GLU A 121 5.18 -18.53 3.98
N LEU A 122 5.27 -17.35 3.35
CA LEU A 122 4.67 -17.11 2.02
C LEU A 122 5.29 -17.97 0.92
N ALA A 123 6.54 -18.43 1.08
CA ALA A 123 7.18 -19.34 0.12
C ALA A 123 6.65 -20.78 0.27
N ASP A 124 6.27 -21.17 1.49
CA ASP A 124 5.83 -22.52 1.82
C ASP A 124 4.29 -22.67 1.80
N THR A 125 3.55 -21.60 2.08
CA THR A 125 2.08 -21.56 2.14
C THR A 125 1.50 -20.32 1.46
N PRO A 126 0.38 -20.45 0.71
CA PRO A 126 -0.22 -19.33 -0.03
C PRO A 126 -0.89 -18.27 0.86
N GLU A 127 -1.18 -18.58 2.13
CA GLU A 127 -1.70 -17.62 3.10
C GLU A 127 -0.59 -17.21 4.08
N PRO A 128 -0.21 -15.92 4.17
CA PRO A 128 0.80 -15.48 5.11
C PRO A 128 0.34 -15.72 6.54
N ALA A 129 1.26 -16.15 7.43
CA ALA A 129 0.98 -16.15 8.86
C ALA A 129 0.43 -14.80 9.33
N ALA A 130 -0.56 -14.86 10.21
CA ALA A 130 -1.06 -13.69 10.93
C ALA A 130 0.12 -12.94 11.56
N THR A 131 0.15 -11.61 11.44
CA THR A 131 1.27 -10.78 11.92
C THR A 131 1.66 -11.08 13.37
N ARG A 132 0.68 -11.37 14.23
CA ARG A 132 0.89 -11.78 15.62
C ARG A 132 1.70 -13.07 15.76
N GLU A 133 1.42 -14.06 14.92
CA GLU A 133 2.11 -15.35 14.95
C GLU A 133 3.57 -15.22 14.50
N ALA A 134 3.82 -14.44 13.44
CA ALA A 134 5.17 -14.10 13.03
C ALA A 134 5.95 -13.33 14.11
N CYS A 135 5.28 -12.41 14.83
CA CYS A 135 5.87 -11.74 16.00
C CYS A 135 6.22 -12.72 17.12
N ARG A 136 5.31 -13.65 17.42
CA ARG A 136 5.52 -14.69 18.44
C ARG A 136 6.76 -15.52 18.14
N ARG A 137 6.84 -16.06 16.92
CA ARG A 137 8.00 -16.85 16.44
C ARG A 137 9.30 -16.06 16.47
N ALA A 138 9.28 -14.79 16.02
CA ALA A 138 10.46 -13.94 16.06
C ALA A 138 10.93 -13.69 17.51
N ILE A 139 10.02 -13.38 18.43
CA ILE A 139 10.37 -13.14 19.85
C ILE A 139 10.89 -14.43 20.50
N THR A 140 10.31 -15.59 20.20
CA THR A 140 10.82 -16.88 20.68
C THR A 140 12.22 -17.18 20.14
N ALA A 141 12.52 -16.79 18.90
CA ALA A 141 13.84 -17.01 18.31
C ALA A 141 14.95 -16.13 18.91
N HIS A 142 14.58 -14.96 19.43
CA HIS A 142 15.54 -13.95 19.94
C HIS A 142 15.56 -13.84 21.47
N THR A 143 14.63 -14.48 22.20
CA THR A 143 14.52 -14.29 23.66
C THR A 143 14.20 -15.59 24.41
N ASN A 144 14.63 -15.68 25.68
CA ASN A 144 14.34 -16.78 26.60
C ASN A 144 13.11 -16.50 27.51
N LEU A 145 12.14 -15.73 27.01
CA LEU A 145 10.97 -15.34 27.78
C LEU A 145 9.98 -16.50 27.95
N ALA A 146 9.28 -16.55 29.08
CA ALA A 146 8.18 -17.49 29.29
C ALA A 146 7.08 -17.30 28.22
N ALA A 147 6.45 -18.39 27.78
CA ALA A 147 5.47 -18.39 26.67
C ALA A 147 4.37 -17.32 26.82
N ALA A 148 3.77 -17.19 28.02
CA ALA A 148 2.76 -16.18 28.27
C ALA A 148 3.27 -14.73 28.12
N THR A 149 4.56 -14.49 28.38
CA THR A 149 5.19 -13.18 28.17
C THR A 149 5.47 -12.94 26.69
N VAL A 150 5.87 -13.97 25.95
CA VAL A 150 6.03 -13.93 24.48
C VAL A 150 4.70 -13.55 23.83
N ASP A 151 3.58 -14.17 24.19
CA ASP A 151 2.28 -13.91 23.58
C ASP A 151 1.80 -12.46 23.80
N ARG A 152 2.03 -11.92 25.00
CA ARG A 152 1.69 -10.53 25.34
C ARG A 152 2.52 -9.55 24.50
N ARG A 153 3.83 -9.77 24.40
CA ARG A 153 4.75 -8.93 23.61
C ARG A 153 4.50 -9.06 22.11
N ALA A 154 4.18 -10.25 21.62
CA ALA A 154 3.81 -10.49 20.23
C ALA A 154 2.53 -9.73 19.85
N SER A 155 1.55 -9.70 20.75
CA SER A 155 0.32 -8.92 20.57
C SER A 155 0.60 -7.41 20.54
N ALA A 156 1.45 -6.93 21.45
CA ALA A 156 1.86 -5.52 21.51
C ALA A 156 2.62 -5.09 20.24
N LEU A 157 3.61 -5.87 19.82
CA LEU A 157 4.37 -5.60 18.59
C LEU A 157 3.48 -5.68 17.34
N ALA A 158 2.55 -6.63 17.29
CA ALA A 158 1.60 -6.74 16.18
C ALA A 158 0.66 -5.52 16.11
N ALA A 159 0.22 -4.98 17.25
CA ALA A 159 -0.54 -3.74 17.29
C ALA A 159 0.29 -2.55 16.76
N MET A 160 1.54 -2.43 17.20
CA MET A 160 2.47 -1.38 16.73
C MET A 160 2.76 -1.48 15.24
N LEU A 161 2.97 -2.69 14.73
CA LEU A 161 3.10 -2.94 13.30
C LEU A 161 1.80 -2.62 12.55
N GLY A 162 0.65 -2.85 13.16
CA GLY A 162 -0.66 -2.43 12.63
C GLY A 162 -0.72 -0.93 12.36
N TYR A 163 -0.28 -0.10 13.31
CA TYR A 163 -0.19 1.35 13.11
C TYR A 163 0.80 1.74 12.01
N ALA A 164 1.95 1.05 11.92
CA ALA A 164 2.93 1.32 10.88
C ALA A 164 2.45 0.89 9.47
N TYR A 165 1.71 -0.22 9.36
CA TYR A 165 1.16 -0.71 8.10
C TYR A 165 -0.05 0.10 7.63
N ASN A 166 -0.88 0.55 8.57
CA ASN A 166 -2.14 1.24 8.29
C ASN A 166 -2.10 2.68 8.81
N ARG A 167 -0.99 3.38 8.62
CA ARG A 167 -0.75 4.72 9.16
C ARG A 167 -1.83 5.75 8.82
N GLN A 168 -2.49 5.59 7.67
CA GLN A 168 -3.59 6.46 7.22
C GLN A 168 -4.91 6.27 8.00
N ASP A 169 -5.04 5.19 8.76
CA ASP A 169 -6.27 4.87 9.48
C ASP A 169 -6.28 5.49 10.89
N PHE A 170 -5.25 6.26 11.27
CA PHE A 170 -5.09 6.84 12.61
C PHE A 170 -4.74 8.33 12.55
N ASP A 171 -5.28 9.09 13.49
CA ASP A 171 -4.90 10.47 13.75
C ASP A 171 -3.62 10.47 14.58
N TRP A 172 -2.51 10.93 14.02
CA TRP A 172 -1.21 10.93 14.71
C TRP A 172 -1.00 12.07 15.69
N THR A 173 -2.04 12.88 15.91
CA THR A 173 -2.12 13.83 17.02
C THR A 173 -2.66 13.13 18.27
N THR A 174 -3.68 12.29 18.12
CA THR A 174 -4.42 11.68 19.25
C THR A 174 -4.19 10.17 19.41
N GLY A 175 -3.72 9.51 18.36
CA GLY A 175 -3.58 8.06 18.23
C GLY A 175 -4.91 7.32 18.03
N GLN A 176 -6.01 8.05 17.86
CA GLN A 176 -7.33 7.48 17.63
C GLN A 176 -7.49 7.06 16.16
N PRO A 177 -8.28 6.02 15.86
CA PRO A 177 -8.60 5.69 14.49
C PRO A 177 -9.35 6.86 13.84
N LEU A 178 -8.93 7.26 12.64
CA LEU A 178 -9.67 8.25 11.85
C LEU A 178 -11.00 7.61 11.41
N PRO A 179 -12.12 8.36 11.47
CA PRO A 179 -13.33 7.93 10.79
C PRO A 179 -12.98 7.76 9.31
N GLN A 180 -13.24 6.58 8.75
CA GLN A 180 -12.71 6.11 7.46
C GLN A 180 -12.93 7.10 6.29
N SER A 181 -12.10 8.13 6.19
CA SER A 181 -12.05 9.10 5.08
C SER A 181 -11.55 8.44 3.80
N HIS A 182 -10.96 7.24 3.92
CA HIS A 182 -10.54 6.38 2.83
C HIS A 182 -11.28 5.04 2.80
N ALA A 183 -12.48 4.94 3.39
CA ALA A 183 -13.32 3.72 3.33
C ALA A 183 -13.44 3.17 1.90
N ALA A 184 -13.45 4.06 0.91
CA ALA A 184 -13.45 3.75 -0.51
C ALA A 184 -12.29 2.85 -0.96
N LEU A 185 -11.10 3.07 -0.39
CA LEU A 185 -9.85 2.38 -0.70
C LEU A 185 -9.57 1.21 0.24
N SER A 186 -10.41 1.02 1.26
CA SER A 186 -10.41 -0.15 2.14
C SER A 186 -11.38 -1.19 1.58
N PHE A 187 -10.84 -2.22 0.96
CA PHE A 187 -11.60 -3.31 0.36
C PHE A 187 -10.88 -4.64 0.55
N GLU A 188 -11.61 -5.74 0.36
CA GLU A 188 -10.99 -7.06 0.36
C GLU A 188 -10.18 -7.28 -0.93
N GLY A 189 -9.01 -7.89 -0.77
CA GLY A 189 -8.06 -8.13 -1.85
C GLY A 189 -6.98 -7.05 -1.96
N GLN A 190 -6.11 -7.21 -2.95
CA GLN A 190 -5.02 -6.26 -3.21
C GLN A 190 -5.41 -5.37 -4.38
N SER A 191 -5.05 -4.08 -4.33
CA SER A 191 -5.23 -3.20 -5.50
C SER A 191 -4.21 -3.54 -6.60
N PHE A 192 -4.55 -3.25 -7.86
CA PHE A 192 -3.63 -3.47 -8.97
C PHE A 192 -2.34 -2.67 -8.81
N LEU A 193 -2.42 -1.37 -8.51
CA LEU A 193 -1.21 -0.55 -8.36
C LEU A 193 -0.31 -1.04 -7.22
N SER A 194 -0.90 -1.48 -6.10
CA SER A 194 -0.12 -2.07 -4.99
C SER A 194 0.56 -3.38 -5.41
N ALA A 195 -0.12 -4.24 -6.16
CA ALA A 195 0.46 -5.50 -6.66
C ALA A 195 1.55 -5.24 -7.70
N PHE A 196 1.33 -4.29 -8.61
CA PHE A 196 2.30 -3.89 -9.62
C PHE A 196 3.58 -3.34 -9.02
N SER A 197 3.50 -2.46 -8.00
CA SER A 197 4.69 -1.97 -7.29
C SER A 197 5.41 -3.09 -6.55
N ALA A 198 4.67 -4.00 -5.92
CA ALA A 198 5.23 -5.09 -5.14
C ALA A 198 6.00 -6.13 -5.99
N ARG A 199 5.72 -6.24 -7.30
CA ARG A 199 6.33 -7.23 -8.19
C ARG A 199 7.86 -7.17 -8.22
N LYS A 200 8.44 -5.98 -8.00
CA LYS A 200 9.89 -5.74 -7.95
C LYS A 200 10.58 -6.47 -6.78
N PHE A 201 9.81 -6.86 -5.76
CA PHE A 201 10.31 -7.46 -4.52
C PHE A 201 10.08 -8.98 -4.45
N SER A 202 9.98 -9.66 -5.60
CA SER A 202 9.77 -11.11 -5.77
C SER A 202 8.33 -11.58 -5.58
N SER A 203 7.49 -11.41 -6.60
CA SER A 203 6.26 -12.21 -6.76
C SER A 203 6.45 -13.26 -7.86
N ARG A 204 6.49 -14.56 -7.48
CA ARG A 204 6.26 -15.67 -8.43
C ARG A 204 4.82 -15.71 -8.95
N THR A 205 3.95 -14.88 -8.39
CA THR A 205 2.54 -14.79 -8.77
C THR A 205 2.41 -13.97 -10.05
N ALA A 206 1.92 -14.60 -11.12
CA ALA A 206 1.61 -13.90 -12.36
C ALA A 206 0.44 -12.92 -12.15
N ILE A 207 0.52 -11.74 -12.78
CA ILE A 207 -0.52 -10.72 -12.71
C ILE A 207 -1.39 -10.85 -13.96
N TRP A 208 -2.59 -11.38 -13.78
CA TRP A 208 -3.61 -11.44 -14.82
C TRP A 208 -4.42 -10.16 -14.78
N ILE A 209 -4.67 -9.55 -15.93
CA ILE A 209 -5.45 -8.33 -16.02
C ILE A 209 -6.65 -8.54 -16.93
N GLY A 210 -7.78 -7.98 -16.55
CA GLY A 210 -9.00 -8.02 -17.34
C GLY A 210 -9.70 -6.68 -17.31
N LEU A 211 -10.68 -6.54 -18.20
CA LEU A 211 -11.49 -5.35 -18.31
C LEU A 211 -12.96 -5.74 -18.46
N PRO A 212 -13.60 -6.25 -17.39
CA PRO A 212 -14.98 -6.67 -17.46
C PRO A 212 -15.94 -5.49 -17.61
N ALA A 213 -17.07 -5.73 -18.27
CA ALA A 213 -18.13 -4.74 -18.44
C ALA A 213 -18.76 -4.26 -17.12
N GLN A 214 -18.57 -5.00 -16.03
CA GLN A 214 -18.94 -4.59 -14.68
C GLN A 214 -18.61 -3.13 -14.37
N LEU A 215 -17.44 -2.64 -14.77
CA LEU A 215 -17.05 -1.25 -14.49
C LEU A 215 -17.98 -0.24 -15.16
N LEU A 216 -18.36 -0.49 -16.42
CA LEU A 216 -19.28 0.37 -17.16
C LEU A 216 -20.69 0.29 -16.56
N LEU A 217 -21.19 -0.93 -16.32
CA LEU A 217 -22.50 -1.16 -15.71
C LEU A 217 -22.61 -0.46 -14.34
N PHE A 218 -21.56 -0.55 -13.53
CA PHE A 218 -21.46 0.14 -12.25
C PHE A 218 -21.55 1.66 -12.39
N LEU A 219 -20.84 2.25 -13.37
CA LEU A 219 -20.87 3.68 -13.64
C LEU A 219 -22.17 4.16 -14.31
N ARG A 220 -22.94 3.25 -14.91
CA ARG A 220 -24.30 3.49 -15.41
C ARG A 220 -25.37 3.28 -14.34
N SER A 221 -24.99 2.87 -13.13
CA SER A 221 -25.91 2.50 -12.05
C SER A 221 -26.85 1.35 -12.42
N GLU A 222 -26.38 0.46 -13.29
CA GLU A 222 -27.11 -0.76 -13.66
C GLU A 222 -27.00 -1.81 -12.53
N PRO A 223 -28.01 -2.66 -12.34
CA PRO A 223 -28.03 -3.62 -11.25
C PRO A 223 -26.92 -4.65 -11.42
N LEU A 224 -26.08 -4.80 -10.39
CA LEU A 224 -24.97 -5.75 -10.35
C LEU A 224 -25.06 -6.68 -9.14
N PRO A 225 -24.73 -7.98 -9.29
CA PRO A 225 -24.71 -8.91 -8.18
C PRO A 225 -23.51 -8.63 -7.27
N GLN A 226 -23.73 -7.90 -6.15
CA GLN A 226 -22.66 -7.50 -5.23
C GLN A 226 -21.76 -8.66 -4.82
N LYS A 227 -22.33 -9.84 -4.50
CA LYS A 227 -21.59 -11.05 -4.10
C LYS A 227 -20.52 -11.48 -5.11
N ARG A 228 -20.73 -11.19 -6.39
CA ARG A 228 -19.78 -11.53 -7.46
C ARG A 228 -18.57 -10.59 -7.44
N TRP A 229 -18.81 -9.32 -7.16
CA TRP A 229 -17.84 -8.23 -7.34
C TRP A 229 -17.34 -7.63 -6.02
N GLN A 230 -17.23 -8.42 -4.94
CA GLN A 230 -16.88 -7.89 -3.61
C GLN A 230 -15.40 -7.50 -3.44
N ARG A 231 -14.51 -8.01 -4.30
CA ARG A 231 -13.05 -7.89 -4.14
C ARG A 231 -12.42 -7.11 -5.28
N ALA A 232 -11.28 -6.46 -4.99
CA ALA A 232 -10.47 -5.78 -6.02
C ALA A 232 -9.60 -6.74 -6.85
N SER A 233 -9.36 -7.94 -6.34
CA SER A 233 -8.55 -8.97 -6.98
C SER A 233 -9.04 -10.36 -6.61
N TYR A 234 -8.80 -11.33 -7.47
CA TYR A 234 -9.19 -12.74 -7.27
C TYR A 234 -8.03 -13.66 -7.62
N ASP A 235 -7.82 -14.71 -6.83
CA ASP A 235 -6.85 -15.75 -7.19
C ASP A 235 -7.40 -16.58 -8.35
N VAL A 236 -6.50 -16.94 -9.29
CA VAL A 236 -6.86 -17.75 -10.45
C VAL A 236 -6.84 -19.23 -10.04
N PRO A 237 -7.93 -19.99 -10.24
CA PRO A 237 -7.97 -21.39 -9.86
C PRO A 237 -6.84 -22.20 -10.52
N ASN A 238 -6.17 -23.03 -9.73
CA ASN A 238 -5.11 -23.95 -10.17
C ASN A 238 -3.87 -23.28 -10.79
N GLN A 239 -3.67 -21.97 -10.59
CA GLN A 239 -2.52 -21.25 -11.11
C GLN A 239 -1.95 -20.33 -10.04
N PRO A 240 -0.62 -20.16 -9.94
CA PRO A 240 -0.01 -19.15 -9.08
C PRO A 240 -0.18 -17.77 -9.73
N ALA A 241 -1.42 -17.32 -9.88
CA ALA A 241 -1.77 -16.10 -10.57
C ALA A 241 -2.89 -15.37 -9.82
N ARG A 242 -2.85 -14.05 -9.90
CA ARG A 242 -3.88 -13.16 -9.34
C ARG A 242 -4.43 -12.28 -10.44
N TRP A 243 -5.75 -12.27 -10.56
CA TRP A 243 -6.49 -11.50 -11.54
C TRP A 243 -6.96 -10.16 -10.97
N PHE A 244 -6.83 -9.11 -11.77
CA PHE A 244 -7.24 -7.73 -11.49
C PHE A 244 -8.11 -7.20 -12.62
N GLY A 245 -9.07 -6.33 -12.30
CA GLY A 245 -9.97 -5.75 -13.30
C GLY A 245 -11.32 -5.32 -12.75
N SER A 246 -11.72 -5.86 -11.60
CA SER A 246 -12.96 -5.50 -10.91
C SER A 246 -12.85 -4.22 -10.10
N ILE A 247 -14.01 -3.64 -9.79
CA ILE A 247 -14.18 -2.69 -8.69
C ILE A 247 -14.98 -3.36 -7.57
N PRO A 248 -14.49 -3.34 -6.31
CA PRO A 248 -15.20 -3.92 -5.19
C PRO A 248 -16.53 -3.18 -4.96
N LEU A 249 -17.64 -3.91 -5.00
CA LEU A 249 -18.98 -3.39 -4.75
C LEU A 249 -19.36 -3.59 -3.28
N ASN A 250 -19.53 -2.48 -2.58
CA ASN A 250 -20.01 -2.43 -1.21
C ASN A 250 -20.83 -1.14 -0.99
N PRO A 251 -21.51 -0.96 0.16
CA PRO A 251 -22.32 0.23 0.41
C PRO A 251 -21.55 1.55 0.22
N THR A 252 -20.27 1.57 0.59
CA THR A 252 -19.40 2.74 0.43
C THR A 252 -19.15 3.05 -1.05
N THR A 253 -18.73 2.07 -1.85
CA THR A 253 -18.41 2.31 -3.28
C THR A 253 -19.65 2.66 -4.09
N LEU A 254 -20.81 2.09 -3.74
CA LEU A 254 -22.11 2.49 -4.30
C LEU A 254 -22.49 3.93 -3.95
N ALA A 255 -22.25 4.36 -2.70
CA ALA A 255 -22.49 5.73 -2.28
C ALA A 255 -21.57 6.74 -2.98
N LEU A 256 -20.33 6.36 -3.29
CA LEU A 256 -19.40 7.21 -4.06
C LEU A 256 -19.82 7.35 -5.52
N ALA A 257 -20.28 6.25 -6.12
CA ALA A 257 -20.81 6.24 -7.49
C ALA A 257 -22.02 7.18 -7.62
N SER A 258 -23.00 7.06 -6.71
CA SER A 258 -24.21 7.90 -6.75
C SER A 258 -23.89 9.40 -6.58
N LYS A 259 -22.91 9.73 -5.74
CA LYS A 259 -22.44 11.11 -5.51
C LYS A 259 -21.45 11.62 -6.56
N LYS A 260 -20.99 10.77 -7.50
CA LYS A 260 -19.90 11.07 -8.45
C LYS A 260 -18.67 11.65 -7.75
N SER A 261 -18.31 11.06 -6.60
CA SER A 261 -17.23 11.52 -5.73
C SER A 261 -15.88 11.47 -6.46
N PRO A 262 -14.97 12.45 -6.25
CA PRO A 262 -13.59 12.37 -6.75
C PRO A 262 -12.84 11.11 -6.27
N GLU A 263 -13.18 10.57 -5.10
CA GLU A 263 -12.58 9.35 -4.56
C GLU A 263 -12.90 8.11 -5.41
N LEU A 264 -14.01 8.12 -6.15
CA LEU A 264 -14.36 7.08 -7.10
C LEU A 264 -13.31 6.98 -8.21
N ALA A 265 -12.82 8.11 -8.71
CA ALA A 265 -11.79 8.16 -9.73
C ALA A 265 -10.49 7.52 -9.22
N THR A 266 -10.10 7.85 -7.98
CA THR A 266 -8.94 7.26 -7.31
C THR A 266 -9.10 5.75 -7.14
N LEU A 267 -10.26 5.28 -6.69
CA LEU A 267 -10.56 3.85 -6.54
C LEU A 267 -10.44 3.11 -7.88
N ILE A 268 -11.06 3.64 -8.93
CA ILE A 268 -11.04 3.00 -10.26
C ILE A 268 -9.62 2.90 -10.80
N VAL A 269 -8.84 3.97 -10.71
CA VAL A 269 -7.44 3.99 -11.16
C VAL A 269 -6.57 3.05 -10.34
N THR A 270 -6.86 2.86 -9.04
CA THR A 270 -6.06 1.98 -8.19
C THR A 270 -6.35 0.50 -8.46
N CYS A 271 -7.60 0.16 -8.79
CA CYS A 271 -8.04 -1.23 -8.93
C CYS A 271 -8.04 -1.75 -10.37
N ASN A 272 -8.39 -0.92 -11.36
CA ASN A 272 -8.54 -1.38 -12.75
C ASN A 272 -7.23 -1.16 -13.56
N PRO A 273 -6.59 -2.23 -14.07
CA PRO A 273 -5.28 -2.15 -14.73
C PRO A 273 -5.27 -1.28 -15.99
N TYR A 274 -6.25 -1.45 -16.88
CA TYR A 274 -6.31 -0.72 -18.14
C TYR A 274 -6.56 0.77 -17.90
N VAL A 275 -7.43 1.12 -16.95
CA VAL A 275 -7.62 2.52 -16.54
C VAL A 275 -6.34 3.09 -15.93
N ALA A 276 -5.64 2.33 -15.09
CA ALA A 276 -4.37 2.74 -14.50
C ALA A 276 -3.30 3.03 -15.57
N MET A 277 -3.16 2.14 -16.57
CA MET A 277 -2.23 2.30 -17.69
C MET A 277 -2.57 3.55 -18.51
N ILE A 278 -3.84 3.74 -18.89
CA ILE A 278 -4.28 4.92 -19.61
C ILE A 278 -3.96 6.19 -18.82
N MET A 279 -4.28 6.22 -17.52
CA MET A 279 -4.02 7.40 -16.71
C MET A 279 -2.52 7.65 -16.51
N ALA A 280 -1.69 6.61 -16.39
CA ALA A 280 -0.24 6.75 -16.35
C ALA A 280 0.31 7.39 -17.63
N MET A 281 -0.22 7.00 -18.80
CA MET A 281 0.14 7.54 -20.12
C MET A 281 -0.36 8.97 -20.33
N LEU A 282 -1.65 9.24 -20.12
CA LEU A 282 -2.24 10.58 -20.36
C LEU A 282 -1.68 11.65 -19.43
N THR A 283 -1.17 11.25 -18.26
CA THR A 283 -0.52 12.15 -17.31
C THR A 283 1.00 12.26 -17.51
N CYS A 284 1.53 11.64 -18.56
CA CYS A 284 2.95 11.68 -18.89
C CYS A 284 3.24 12.86 -19.83
N CYS A 285 4.08 13.79 -19.35
CA CYS A 285 4.54 14.93 -20.12
C CYS A 285 6.07 14.93 -20.26
N ASP A 286 6.58 15.56 -21.32
CA ASP A 286 8.00 15.85 -21.47
C ASP A 286 8.45 17.02 -20.56
N ARG A 287 9.74 17.36 -20.62
CA ARG A 287 10.32 18.47 -19.84
C ARG A 287 9.71 19.84 -20.19
N ALA A 288 9.14 19.99 -21.38
CA ALA A 288 8.46 21.20 -21.83
C ALA A 288 6.95 21.19 -21.46
N GLY A 289 6.48 20.17 -20.73
CA GLY A 289 5.08 20.02 -20.35
C GLY A 289 4.17 19.49 -21.46
N ARG A 290 4.72 19.08 -22.61
CA ARG A 290 3.94 18.52 -23.72
C ARG A 290 3.58 17.07 -23.42
N HIS A 291 2.33 16.69 -23.65
CA HIS A 291 1.87 15.32 -23.47
C HIS A 291 2.60 14.37 -24.43
N LEU A 292 3.12 13.27 -23.90
CA LEU A 292 3.78 12.25 -24.71
C LEU A 292 2.81 11.28 -25.37
N PHE A 293 1.62 11.14 -24.80
CA PHE A 293 0.57 10.24 -25.27
C PHE A 293 -0.69 11.01 -25.63
N THR A 294 -1.41 10.51 -26.61
CA THR A 294 -2.71 11.04 -27.00
C THR A 294 -3.64 9.88 -27.29
N LEU A 295 -4.88 9.99 -26.81
CA LEU A 295 -5.98 9.12 -27.21
C LEU A 295 -6.86 9.89 -28.18
N THR A 296 -7.16 9.32 -29.33
CA THR A 296 -8.14 9.89 -30.26
C THR A 296 -9.38 9.02 -30.35
N ASP A 297 -10.52 9.65 -30.57
CA ASP A 297 -11.78 8.99 -30.92
C ASP A 297 -12.25 9.60 -32.24
N ASP A 298 -12.02 8.88 -33.33
CA ASP A 298 -12.29 9.35 -34.69
C ASP A 298 -13.03 8.28 -35.52
N MET A 299 -13.21 8.54 -36.81
CA MET A 299 -13.92 7.64 -37.72
C MET A 299 -13.27 6.24 -37.86
N TYR A 300 -12.01 6.08 -37.46
CA TYR A 300 -11.26 4.83 -37.42
C TYR A 300 -11.25 4.16 -36.05
N GLY A 301 -12.07 4.69 -35.13
CA GLY A 301 -12.25 4.20 -33.76
C GLY A 301 -11.30 4.87 -32.76
N VAL A 302 -11.15 4.22 -31.61
CA VAL A 302 -10.33 4.75 -30.52
C VAL A 302 -8.88 4.32 -30.71
N ARG A 303 -7.97 5.28 -30.87
CA ARG A 303 -6.55 5.04 -31.17
C ARG A 303 -5.64 5.60 -30.09
N LEU A 304 -4.51 4.94 -29.87
CA LEU A 304 -3.46 5.38 -28.96
C LEU A 304 -2.24 5.84 -29.75
N TRP A 305 -1.71 6.99 -29.37
CA TRP A 305 -0.55 7.63 -29.99
C TRP A 305 0.56 7.87 -28.96
N TRP A 306 1.81 7.75 -29.40
CA TRP A 306 3.00 8.07 -28.63
C TRP A 306 3.94 8.95 -29.46
N ARG A 307 4.23 10.17 -28.99
CA ARG A 307 5.10 11.15 -29.68
C ARG A 307 4.71 11.39 -31.16
N GLY A 308 3.41 11.36 -31.45
CA GLY A 308 2.87 11.55 -32.80
C GLY A 308 2.90 10.29 -33.68
N GLN A 309 3.42 9.17 -33.19
CA GLN A 309 3.34 7.87 -33.86
C GLN A 309 2.12 7.10 -33.35
N GLU A 310 1.34 6.51 -34.27
CA GLU A 310 0.23 5.63 -33.91
C GLU A 310 0.78 4.32 -33.34
N LEU A 311 0.30 3.93 -32.16
CA LEU A 311 0.57 2.60 -31.58
C LEU A 311 -0.48 1.57 -32.03
N GLY A 312 -1.69 2.03 -32.39
CA GLY A 312 -2.77 1.22 -32.95
C GLY A 312 -4.12 1.42 -32.25
N PRO A 313 -5.10 0.52 -32.50
CA PRO A 313 -6.36 0.48 -31.77
C PRO A 313 -6.12 0.35 -30.26
N LEU A 314 -6.93 1.06 -29.46
CA LEU A 314 -6.69 1.21 -28.02
C LEU A 314 -6.50 -0.12 -27.27
N ILE A 315 -7.41 -1.08 -27.47
CA ILE A 315 -7.38 -2.35 -26.73
C ILE A 315 -6.18 -3.19 -27.16
N ASP A 316 -5.84 -3.21 -28.45
CA ASP A 316 -4.71 -3.97 -28.98
C ASP A 316 -3.39 -3.39 -28.46
N ALA A 317 -3.24 -2.06 -28.54
CA ALA A 317 -2.07 -1.36 -28.03
C ALA A 317 -1.89 -1.55 -26.51
N LEU A 318 -2.98 -1.51 -25.73
CA LEU A 318 -2.92 -1.77 -24.29
C LEU A 318 -2.56 -3.22 -23.97
N ASN A 319 -3.09 -4.19 -24.73
CA ASN A 319 -2.76 -5.61 -24.55
C ASN A 319 -1.30 -5.89 -24.87
N GLU A 320 -0.77 -5.31 -25.95
CA GLU A 320 0.64 -5.45 -26.32
C GLU A 320 1.57 -4.83 -25.27
N LEU A 321 1.23 -3.62 -24.82
CA LEU A 321 1.95 -2.96 -23.73
C LEU A 321 1.89 -3.78 -22.43
N ALA A 322 0.72 -4.33 -22.09
CA ALA A 322 0.56 -5.19 -20.93
C ALA A 322 1.48 -6.42 -20.97
N ARG A 323 1.58 -7.10 -22.12
CA ARG A 323 2.50 -8.23 -22.31
C ARG A 323 3.95 -7.80 -22.14
N THR A 324 4.34 -6.65 -22.70
CA THR A 324 5.70 -6.09 -22.54
C THR A 324 6.02 -5.75 -21.08
N LEU A 325 4.99 -5.48 -20.28
CA LEU A 325 5.09 -5.27 -18.84
C LEU A 325 4.96 -6.57 -18.04
N ASP A 326 5.09 -7.75 -18.63
CA ASP A 326 4.89 -9.05 -17.96
C ASP A 326 3.52 -9.21 -17.28
N LEU A 327 2.48 -8.57 -17.83
CA LEU A 327 1.10 -8.76 -17.44
C LEU A 327 0.41 -9.69 -18.44
N ILE A 328 -0.58 -10.45 -17.97
CA ILE A 328 -1.32 -11.43 -18.79
C ILE A 328 -2.74 -10.92 -19.03
N PRO A 329 -3.05 -10.36 -20.23
CA PRO A 329 -4.41 -10.03 -20.61
C PRO A 329 -5.31 -11.27 -20.59
N ALA A 330 -6.40 -11.21 -19.85
CA ALA A 330 -7.38 -12.28 -19.72
C ALA A 330 -8.77 -11.76 -20.10
N ALA A 331 -9.39 -12.40 -21.09
CA ALA A 331 -10.76 -12.08 -21.49
C ALA A 331 -11.81 -12.61 -20.50
N LEU A 332 -11.47 -13.64 -19.72
CA LEU A 332 -12.38 -14.30 -18.79
C LEU A 332 -12.10 -13.89 -17.34
N VAL A 333 -13.18 -13.74 -16.58
CA VAL A 333 -13.14 -13.44 -15.15
C VAL A 333 -13.09 -14.77 -14.37
N PRO A 334 -12.04 -15.06 -13.57
CA PRO A 334 -11.80 -16.41 -13.04
C PRO A 334 -12.92 -17.04 -12.19
N HIS A 335 -13.79 -16.21 -11.62
CA HIS A 335 -14.91 -16.63 -10.76
C HIS A 335 -16.28 -16.51 -11.45
N CYS A 336 -16.36 -15.98 -12.68
CA CYS A 336 -17.55 -16.04 -13.52
C CYS A 336 -17.47 -17.30 -14.38
N ARG A 337 -18.24 -18.35 -14.05
CA ARG A 337 -18.32 -19.56 -14.89
C ARG A 337 -19.22 -19.39 -16.10
N ASP A 338 -20.13 -18.41 -16.05
CA ASP A 338 -21.10 -18.12 -17.09
C ASP A 338 -20.71 -16.81 -17.80
N GLN A 339 -20.88 -16.76 -19.13
CA GLN A 339 -20.74 -15.53 -19.91
C GLN A 339 -21.98 -14.64 -19.72
N SER A 340 -22.15 -14.10 -18.52
CA SER A 340 -23.21 -13.12 -18.27
C SER A 340 -22.82 -11.74 -18.79
N ASP A 341 -23.83 -10.90 -19.02
CA ASP A 341 -23.65 -9.54 -19.57
C ASP A 341 -22.71 -8.65 -18.73
N ASP A 342 -22.40 -8.99 -17.48
CA ASP A 342 -21.45 -8.25 -16.63
C ASP A 342 -20.01 -8.80 -16.66
N CYS A 343 -19.76 -9.97 -17.25
CA CYS A 343 -18.45 -10.62 -17.32
C CYS A 343 -17.83 -10.62 -18.73
N HIS A 344 -18.39 -9.89 -19.71
CA HIS A 344 -17.79 -9.72 -21.04
C HIS A 344 -16.68 -8.64 -21.03
N PRO A 345 -15.67 -8.72 -21.93
CA PRO A 345 -14.63 -7.71 -22.02
C PRO A 345 -15.18 -6.41 -22.62
N LEU A 346 -14.82 -5.27 -22.03
CA LEU A 346 -15.15 -3.95 -22.59
C LEU A 346 -14.49 -3.74 -23.94
N LYS A 347 -15.26 -3.14 -24.84
CA LYS A 347 -14.79 -2.61 -26.11
C LYS A 347 -14.14 -1.24 -25.90
N ALA A 348 -13.39 -0.79 -26.90
CA ALA A 348 -12.64 0.48 -26.83
C ALA A 348 -13.53 1.70 -26.49
N HIS A 349 -14.69 1.83 -27.14
CA HIS A 349 -15.63 2.93 -26.89
C HIS A 349 -16.27 2.86 -25.49
N GLU A 350 -16.49 1.64 -24.98
CA GLU A 350 -17.02 1.45 -23.64
C GLU A 350 -15.99 1.82 -22.57
N LEU A 351 -14.70 1.53 -22.83
CA LEU A 351 -13.61 2.01 -21.99
C LEU A 351 -13.51 3.55 -22.03
N LEU A 352 -13.73 4.20 -23.16
CA LEU A 352 -13.83 5.66 -23.21
C LEU A 352 -14.99 6.18 -22.35
N GLU A 353 -16.17 5.57 -22.45
CA GLU A 353 -17.32 5.94 -21.62
C GLU A 353 -17.00 5.78 -20.12
N VAL A 354 -16.30 4.71 -19.73
CA VAL A 354 -15.79 4.53 -18.36
C VAL A 354 -14.92 5.72 -17.93
N LEU A 355 -13.93 6.10 -18.74
CA LEU A 355 -13.01 7.20 -18.41
C LEU A 355 -13.77 8.54 -18.25
N GLN A 356 -14.75 8.80 -19.12
CA GLN A 356 -15.57 10.00 -19.10
C GLN A 356 -16.50 10.02 -17.88
N ARG A 357 -17.24 8.94 -17.61
CA ARG A 357 -18.16 8.83 -16.47
C ARG A 357 -17.43 8.86 -15.13
N ALA A 358 -16.26 8.25 -15.05
CA ALA A 358 -15.37 8.34 -13.89
C ALA A 358 -14.72 9.73 -13.74
N ARG A 359 -14.96 10.66 -14.68
CA ARG A 359 -14.41 12.02 -14.70
C ARG A 359 -12.88 12.07 -14.69
N LEU A 360 -12.25 11.06 -15.30
CA LEU A 360 -10.80 10.92 -15.43
C LEU A 360 -10.26 11.71 -16.63
N VAL A 361 -11.05 11.77 -17.70
CA VAL A 361 -10.70 12.46 -18.94
C VAL A 361 -11.76 13.50 -19.31
N ARG A 362 -11.36 14.48 -20.11
CA ARG A 362 -12.24 15.35 -20.88
C ARG A 362 -12.10 15.01 -22.36
N HIS A 363 -13.21 15.12 -23.08
CA HIS A 363 -13.21 15.05 -24.53
C HIS A 363 -12.90 16.45 -25.08
N GLY A 364 -11.85 16.58 -25.89
CA GLY A 364 -11.61 17.74 -26.74
C GLY A 364 -12.41 17.62 -28.04
N ASP A 365 -11.85 18.10 -29.15
CA ASP A 365 -12.49 17.91 -30.46
C ASP A 365 -12.35 16.45 -30.94
N THR A 366 -11.11 15.97 -31.07
CA THR A 366 -10.79 14.59 -31.51
C THR A 366 -9.89 13.85 -30.53
N ALA A 367 -9.40 14.53 -29.50
CA ALA A 367 -8.45 13.99 -28.53
C ALA A 367 -9.04 13.96 -27.13
N LEU A 368 -8.76 12.89 -26.38
CA LEU A 368 -9.05 12.80 -24.96
C LEU A 368 -7.82 13.18 -24.15
N VAL A 369 -8.05 14.04 -23.15
CA VAL A 369 -6.99 14.56 -22.28
C VAL A 369 -7.36 14.26 -20.83
N ALA A 370 -6.37 13.97 -19.99
CA ALA A 370 -6.58 13.90 -18.55
C ALA A 370 -7.25 15.19 -18.04
N ARG A 371 -8.20 15.05 -17.11
CA ARG A 371 -8.94 16.19 -16.58
C ARG A 371 -8.00 17.16 -15.83
N GLU A 372 -8.19 18.46 -16.04
CA GLU A 372 -7.42 19.49 -15.34
C GLU A 372 -7.56 19.40 -13.82
N GLY A 373 -6.47 19.66 -13.11
CA GLY A 373 -6.39 19.56 -11.64
C GLY A 373 -6.48 18.14 -11.07
N LEU A 374 -6.64 17.10 -11.90
CA LEU A 374 -6.68 15.71 -11.44
C LEU A 374 -5.33 15.28 -10.86
N LEU A 375 -4.24 15.64 -11.53
CA LEU A 375 -2.88 15.37 -11.06
C LEU A 375 -2.58 16.10 -9.75
N ASP A 376 -2.96 17.37 -9.62
CA ASP A 376 -2.73 18.12 -8.39
C ASP A 376 -3.53 17.53 -7.22
N ARG A 377 -4.76 17.08 -7.46
CA ARG A 377 -5.53 16.31 -6.47
C ARG A 377 -4.87 14.98 -6.11
N TRP A 378 -4.27 14.29 -7.08
CA TRP A 378 -3.59 13.02 -6.86
C TRP A 378 -2.20 13.15 -6.25
N ARG A 379 -1.58 14.33 -6.37
CA ARG A 379 -0.33 14.73 -5.69
C ARG A 379 -0.59 15.11 -4.25
N ASN A 380 -1.71 15.79 -3.99
CA ASN A 380 -2.18 16.13 -2.65
C ASN A 380 -2.72 14.88 -1.94
N ALA A 381 -1.84 13.93 -1.69
CA ALA A 381 -2.09 12.93 -0.67
C ALA A 381 -1.84 13.56 0.71
N PRO A 382 -2.60 13.19 1.74
CA PRO A 382 -2.13 13.41 3.10
C PRO A 382 -0.73 12.78 3.23
N ASP A 383 0.17 13.43 3.97
CA ASP A 383 1.64 13.21 4.01
C ASP A 383 2.11 11.76 4.30
N ASP A 384 1.16 10.85 4.54
CA ASP A 384 1.33 9.48 5.04
C ASP A 384 1.12 8.38 4.00
N LEU A 385 0.94 8.67 2.72
CA LEU A 385 0.92 7.66 1.66
C LEU A 385 1.65 8.16 0.42
N PRO A 386 2.29 7.26 -0.36
CA PRO A 386 2.73 7.67 -1.67
C PRO A 386 1.49 8.11 -2.45
N SER A 387 1.57 9.32 -2.97
CA SER A 387 0.45 9.94 -3.64
C SER A 387 -0.02 9.04 -4.80
N LEU A 388 -1.28 9.14 -5.23
CA LEU A 388 -1.70 8.35 -6.39
C LEU A 388 -0.82 8.70 -7.61
N SER A 389 -0.32 9.94 -7.67
CA SER A 389 0.67 10.36 -8.66
C SER A 389 1.99 9.58 -8.56
N GLU A 390 2.51 9.35 -7.36
CA GLU A 390 3.74 8.55 -7.15
C GLU A 390 3.53 7.08 -7.53
N ARG A 391 2.40 6.48 -7.13
CA ARG A 391 2.06 5.09 -7.51
C ARG A 391 1.92 4.92 -9.03
N LEU A 392 1.33 5.91 -9.70
CA LEU A 392 1.27 5.92 -11.17
C LEU A 392 2.63 6.17 -11.82
N THR A 393 3.56 6.83 -11.14
CA THR A 393 4.89 7.12 -11.69
C THR A 393 5.67 5.84 -11.97
N GLU A 394 5.61 4.85 -11.08
CA GLU A 394 6.26 3.56 -11.32
C GLU A 394 5.71 2.84 -12.56
N LEU A 395 4.39 2.83 -12.74
CA LEU A 395 3.74 2.26 -13.92
C LEU A 395 4.12 3.05 -15.18
N ARG A 396 4.12 4.38 -15.09
CA ARG A 396 4.52 5.27 -16.19
C ARG A 396 5.95 5.02 -16.64
N GLU A 397 6.89 4.92 -15.70
CA GLU A 397 8.30 4.63 -16.00
C GLU A 397 8.46 3.28 -16.70
N ALA A 398 7.74 2.26 -16.22
CA ALA A 398 7.75 0.94 -16.85
C ALA A 398 7.19 0.99 -18.28
N ILE A 399 6.10 1.73 -18.52
CA ILE A 399 5.53 1.95 -19.85
C ILE A 399 6.52 2.66 -20.78
N LEU A 400 7.18 3.71 -20.30
CA LEU A 400 8.18 4.43 -21.08
C LEU A 400 9.38 3.53 -21.40
N GLN A 401 9.82 2.71 -20.45
CA GLN A 401 10.91 1.77 -20.68
C GLN A 401 10.52 0.72 -21.74
N ALA A 402 9.31 0.17 -21.66
CA ALA A 402 8.78 -0.78 -22.63
C ALA A 402 8.76 -0.21 -24.05
N LEU A 403 8.32 1.03 -24.22
CA LEU A 403 8.22 1.67 -25.54
C LEU A 403 9.57 2.12 -26.11
N ASN A 404 10.56 2.38 -25.27
CA ASN A 404 11.92 2.74 -25.71
C ASN A 404 12.84 1.54 -25.89
N ALA A 405 12.42 0.33 -25.48
CA ALA A 405 13.19 -0.88 -25.74
C ALA A 405 13.24 -1.12 -27.26
N PRO A 406 14.42 -1.39 -27.85
CA PRO A 406 14.49 -1.75 -29.25
C PRO A 406 13.64 -3.01 -29.45
N ALA A 407 12.71 -2.97 -30.41
CA ALA A 407 11.93 -4.15 -30.77
C ALA A 407 12.91 -5.29 -31.03
N HIS A 408 12.96 -6.27 -30.14
CA HIS A 408 13.71 -7.49 -30.36
C HIS A 408 13.00 -8.22 -31.48
N GLY A 409 13.46 -7.97 -32.70
CA GLY A 409 13.01 -8.64 -33.93
C GLY A 409 13.43 -10.09 -33.97
#